data_AF-X1EZV8-F1
#
_entry.id   AF-X1EZV8-F1
#
_cell.length_a   1.000
_cell.length_b   1.000
_cell.length_c   1.000
_cell.angle_alpha   90.00
_cell.angle_beta   90.00
_cell.angle_gamma   90.00
#
_symmetry.space_group_name_H-M   'P 1'
#
loop_
_entity.id
_entity.type
_entity.pdbx_description
1 polymer ?
#
loop_
_entity_poly.entity_id
_entity_poly.type
_entity_poly.pdbx_seq_one_letter_code
_entity_poly.pdbx_strand_id
1 'polypeptide(L)'
;AIENFPNRGKNIDIPEEQTDLVAGFSHETINYLLGGMFRASYRPLNDNIINGRIRGVAGVDGCNNARVKHNEGHVAMVKELIKNDVLVITTGCNAIACAEAGLMVPEAAAEYAGEGLTSVCETVGIPPVLHLGSCVDNSRILIAATAMVKDGGLGDDISDLPVAGAAPEWMSEKAISIGQYFVGSGVFTVFGVNWPTLGSDEVTKFLFEDFEDMYGGMWAFEPDPIKAAHLMIDHIDKKRKALGIDKARERILYDMEMRRELDAV
;
A
#
# COMPACT_ATOMS: atom_id res chain seq x y z
N ALA A 1 -0.19 29.22 -23.84
CA ALA A 1 -1.23 29.49 -22.82
C ALA A 1 -1.63 30.96 -22.80
N ILE A 2 -0.71 31.90 -22.48
CA ILE A 2 -0.98 33.35 -22.39
C ILE A 2 -1.58 33.91 -23.70
N GLU A 3 -1.00 33.58 -24.85
CA GLU A 3 -1.49 34.05 -26.15
C GLU A 3 -2.86 33.47 -26.54
N ASN A 4 -3.22 32.29 -26.01
CA ASN A 4 -4.48 31.62 -26.33
C ASN A 4 -5.61 32.00 -25.37
N PHE A 5 -5.29 32.45 -24.15
CA PHE A 5 -6.28 32.91 -23.17
C PHE A 5 -7.26 33.98 -23.70
N PRO A 6 -6.82 35.04 -24.43
CA PRO A 6 -7.77 36.01 -25.01
C PRO A 6 -8.67 35.41 -26.10
N ASN A 7 -8.32 34.27 -26.69
CA ASN A 7 -9.13 33.59 -27.72
C ASN A 7 -10.25 32.70 -27.13
N ARG A 8 -10.37 32.57 -25.80
CA ARG A 8 -11.38 31.70 -25.18
C ARG A 8 -12.79 32.26 -25.39
N GLY A 9 -13.74 31.38 -25.66
CA GLY A 9 -15.16 31.72 -25.73
C GLY A 9 -15.75 32.09 -24.37
N LYS A 10 -17.01 32.55 -24.37
CA LYS A 10 -17.78 32.83 -23.14
C LYS A 10 -18.52 31.62 -22.58
N ASN A 11 -18.61 30.53 -23.35
CA ASN A 11 -19.27 29.30 -22.96
C ASN A 11 -18.27 28.40 -22.22
N ILE A 12 -18.00 28.73 -20.97
CA ILE A 12 -17.10 28.00 -20.08
C ILE A 12 -17.93 27.47 -18.93
N ASP A 13 -17.87 26.15 -18.73
CA ASP A 13 -18.50 25.45 -17.62
C ASP A 13 -17.40 24.72 -16.86
N ILE A 14 -17.11 25.18 -15.65
CA ILE A 14 -16.07 24.61 -14.77
C ILE A 14 -16.80 24.10 -13.54
N PRO A 15 -16.78 22.78 -13.28
CA PRO A 15 -17.34 22.21 -12.06
C PRO A 15 -16.75 22.88 -10.81
N GLU A 16 -17.59 23.14 -9.81
CA GLU A 16 -17.18 23.82 -8.56
C GLU A 16 -16.53 22.83 -7.57
N GLU A 17 -16.66 21.53 -7.82
CA GLU A 17 -16.13 20.45 -7.00
C GLU A 17 -14.60 20.50 -6.96
N GLN A 18 -14.07 20.59 -5.75
CA GLN A 18 -12.64 20.56 -5.44
C GLN A 18 -12.44 19.80 -4.14
N THR A 19 -11.30 19.13 -4.03
CA THR A 19 -10.94 18.37 -2.83
C THR A 19 -9.52 18.75 -2.41
N ASP A 20 -9.33 19.01 -1.13
CA ASP A 20 -8.01 19.20 -0.56
C ASP A 20 -7.24 17.86 -0.55
N LEU A 21 -5.91 17.93 -0.68
CA LEU A 21 -5.06 16.77 -0.50
C LEU A 21 -3.74 17.13 0.16
N VAL A 22 -3.19 16.18 0.90
CA VAL A 22 -1.80 16.18 1.37
C VAL A 22 -1.01 15.19 0.53
N ALA A 23 0.05 15.67 -0.13
CA ALA A 23 0.94 14.87 -0.96
C ALA A 23 2.41 15.09 -0.56
N GLY A 24 3.33 14.46 -1.30
CA GLY A 24 4.77 14.63 -1.09
C GLY A 24 5.37 13.69 -0.04
N PHE A 25 4.75 12.52 0.17
CA PHE A 25 5.24 11.48 1.06
C PHE A 25 6.35 10.65 0.38
N SER A 26 7.48 11.29 0.06
CA SER A 26 8.65 10.55 -0.40
C SER A 26 9.20 9.65 0.72
N HIS A 27 10.06 8.70 0.38
CA HIS A 27 10.77 7.87 1.36
C HIS A 27 11.45 8.70 2.47
N GLU A 28 12.06 9.82 2.08
CA GLU A 28 12.72 10.78 2.96
C GLU A 28 11.73 11.50 3.87
N THR A 29 10.60 11.95 3.33
CA THR A 29 9.52 12.58 4.11
C THR A 29 8.93 11.60 5.12
N ILE A 30 8.66 10.35 4.73
CA ILE A 30 8.13 9.32 5.63
C ILE A 30 9.10 9.07 6.78
N ASN A 31 10.39 8.89 6.48
CA ASN A 31 11.44 8.74 7.51
C ASN A 31 11.47 9.91 8.49
N TYR A 32 11.36 11.14 7.98
CA TYR A 32 11.33 12.33 8.81
C TYR A 32 10.08 12.39 9.71
N LEU A 33 8.90 12.03 9.17
CA LEU A 33 7.66 12.03 9.96
C LEU A 33 7.67 10.98 11.07
N LEU A 34 8.31 9.82 10.85
CA LEU A 34 8.36 8.74 11.83
C LEU A 34 9.42 8.98 12.93
N GLY A 35 10.54 9.64 12.62
CA GLY A 35 11.69 9.71 13.54
C GLY A 35 12.33 11.10 13.73
N GLY A 36 11.81 12.13 13.06
CA GLY A 36 12.43 13.44 12.97
C GLY A 36 13.83 13.39 12.35
N MET A 37 14.62 14.46 12.53
CA MET A 37 15.98 14.52 11.96
C MET A 37 16.98 13.53 12.59
N PHE A 38 16.78 13.14 13.85
CA PHE A 38 17.79 12.42 14.63
C PHE A 38 17.53 10.92 14.78
N ARG A 39 16.30 10.46 14.51
CA ARG A 39 15.89 9.04 14.63
C ARG A 39 15.12 8.54 13.41
N ALA A 40 15.30 9.21 12.27
CA ALA A 40 14.70 8.86 10.99
C ALA A 40 14.85 7.36 10.70
N SER A 41 13.73 6.63 10.69
CA SER A 41 13.65 5.20 10.46
C SER A 41 12.19 4.78 10.21
N TYR A 42 12.01 3.64 9.56
CA TYR A 42 10.75 2.89 9.44
C TYR A 42 10.43 2.09 10.69
N ARG A 43 11.31 2.07 11.70
CA ARG A 43 11.09 1.36 12.96
C ARG A 43 9.70 1.63 13.60
N PRO A 44 9.20 2.89 13.67
CA PRO A 44 7.86 3.14 14.22
C PRO A 44 6.73 2.53 13.38
N LEU A 45 6.89 2.43 12.05
CA LEU A 45 5.94 1.72 11.19
C LEU A 45 6.00 0.22 11.48
N ASN A 46 7.20 -0.37 11.49
CA ASN A 46 7.39 -1.79 11.78
C ASN A 46 6.80 -2.17 13.14
N ASP A 47 7.06 -1.37 14.18
CA ASP A 47 6.53 -1.63 15.53
C ASP A 47 4.99 -1.55 15.57
N ASN A 48 4.36 -0.66 14.78
CA ASN A 48 2.90 -0.61 14.66
C ASN A 48 2.31 -1.77 13.85
N ILE A 49 3.08 -2.36 12.93
CA ILE A 49 2.71 -3.61 12.27
C ILE A 49 2.79 -4.78 13.26
N ILE A 50 3.91 -4.89 13.99
CA ILE A 50 4.17 -5.95 14.97
C ILE A 50 3.14 -5.92 16.10
N ASN A 51 2.77 -4.74 16.59
CA ASN A 51 1.79 -4.60 17.67
C ASN A 51 0.33 -4.70 17.21
N GLY A 52 0.08 -4.78 15.90
CA GLY A 52 -1.24 -4.99 15.31
C GLY A 52 -2.10 -3.75 15.13
N ARG A 53 -1.58 -2.53 15.37
CA ARG A 53 -2.32 -1.30 15.02
C ARG A 53 -2.41 -1.08 13.51
N ILE A 54 -1.35 -1.43 12.79
CA ILE A 54 -1.38 -1.50 11.33
C ILE A 54 -1.35 -2.98 10.96
N ARG A 55 -2.31 -3.42 10.16
CA ARG A 55 -2.36 -4.80 9.67
C ARG A 55 -1.19 -5.07 8.72
N GLY A 56 -0.96 -4.18 7.78
CA GLY A 56 0.11 -4.24 6.79
C GLY A 56 0.15 -2.99 5.93
N VAL A 57 0.92 -3.03 4.85
CA VAL A 57 1.00 -1.91 3.88
C VAL A 57 0.59 -2.37 2.50
N ALA A 58 -0.26 -1.60 1.83
CA ALA A 58 -0.69 -1.87 0.47
C ALA A 58 -0.18 -0.79 -0.49
N GLY A 59 0.56 -1.20 -1.52
CA GLY A 59 0.92 -0.37 -2.65
C GLY A 59 -0.15 -0.43 -3.73
N VAL A 60 -0.99 0.60 -3.85
CA VAL A 60 -2.04 0.66 -4.88
C VAL A 60 -1.64 1.67 -5.94
N ASP A 61 -1.37 1.18 -7.14
CA ASP A 61 -1.08 1.98 -8.34
C ASP A 61 -2.19 1.74 -9.37
N GLY A 62 -2.10 2.38 -10.52
CA GLY A 62 -2.87 2.01 -11.68
C GLY A 62 -3.10 3.17 -12.63
N CYS A 63 -3.68 2.80 -13.77
CA CYS A 63 -4.26 3.72 -14.74
C CYS A 63 -5.76 3.88 -14.41
N ASN A 64 -6.54 4.47 -15.31
CA ASN A 64 -7.94 4.10 -15.43
C ASN A 64 -8.12 3.27 -16.70
N ASN A 65 -9.14 2.42 -16.73
CA ASN A 65 -9.45 1.58 -17.88
C ASN A 65 -10.90 1.79 -18.31
N ALA A 66 -11.12 2.16 -19.57
CA ALA A 66 -12.44 2.47 -20.11
C ALA A 66 -13.42 1.28 -20.12
N ARG A 67 -12.97 0.07 -19.78
CA ARG A 67 -13.83 -1.12 -19.61
C ARG A 67 -14.57 -1.15 -18.27
N VAL A 68 -14.12 -0.36 -17.29
CA VAL A 68 -14.71 -0.25 -15.96
C VAL A 68 -15.10 1.19 -15.69
N LYS A 69 -15.94 1.41 -14.68
CA LYS A 69 -16.35 2.76 -14.29
C LYS A 69 -15.15 3.49 -13.68
N HIS A 70 -14.90 4.70 -14.18
CA HIS A 70 -13.78 5.53 -13.78
C HIS A 70 -13.72 5.70 -12.25
N ASN A 71 -12.55 5.43 -11.67
CA ASN A 71 -12.21 5.54 -10.24
C ASN A 71 -12.95 4.58 -9.29
N GLU A 72 -13.95 3.82 -9.77
CA GLU A 72 -14.74 2.95 -8.90
C GLU A 72 -13.90 1.82 -8.29
N GLY A 73 -13.04 1.18 -9.09
CA GLY A 73 -12.19 0.09 -8.63
C GLY A 73 -11.14 0.58 -7.64
N HIS A 74 -10.51 1.71 -7.94
CA HIS A 74 -9.54 2.38 -7.08
C HIS A 74 -10.12 2.73 -5.71
N VAL A 75 -11.20 3.52 -5.70
CA VAL A 75 -11.78 4.05 -4.46
C VAL A 75 -12.38 2.95 -3.61
N ALA A 76 -13.07 1.97 -4.22
CA ALA A 76 -13.66 0.85 -3.48
C ALA A 76 -12.59 -0.01 -2.80
N MET A 77 -11.53 -0.38 -3.53
CA MET A 77 -10.44 -1.19 -2.97
C MET A 77 -9.73 -0.45 -1.83
N VAL A 78 -9.35 0.81 -2.06
CA VAL A 78 -8.60 1.59 -1.06
C VAL A 78 -9.43 1.81 0.21
N LYS A 79 -10.72 2.14 0.09
CA LYS A 79 -11.62 2.25 1.25
C LYS A 79 -11.72 0.94 2.03
N GLU A 80 -11.81 -0.20 1.34
CA GLU A 80 -11.87 -1.50 2.02
C GLU A 80 -10.55 -1.83 2.73
N LEU A 81 -9.40 -1.52 2.12
CA LEU A 81 -8.08 -1.73 2.73
C LEU A 81 -7.90 -0.89 4.02
N ILE A 82 -8.14 0.42 3.96
CA ILE A 82 -7.92 1.31 5.13
C ILE A 82 -8.89 0.99 6.26
N LYS A 83 -10.14 0.60 5.94
CA LYS A 83 -11.14 0.13 6.90
C LYS A 83 -10.67 -1.11 7.68
N ASN A 84 -9.81 -1.93 7.08
CA ASN A 84 -9.23 -3.12 7.68
C ASN A 84 -7.80 -2.88 8.24
N ASP A 85 -7.49 -1.64 8.62
CA ASP A 85 -6.23 -1.21 9.22
C ASP A 85 -4.98 -1.39 8.32
N VAL A 86 -5.16 -1.42 7.00
CA VAL A 86 -4.04 -1.48 6.04
C VAL A 86 -3.64 -0.05 5.66
N LEU A 87 -2.39 0.33 5.91
CA LEU A 87 -1.85 1.61 5.44
C LEU A 87 -1.69 1.56 3.93
N VAL A 88 -2.31 2.49 3.21
CA VAL A 88 -2.21 2.53 1.74
C VAL A 88 -1.18 3.57 1.32
N ILE A 89 -0.25 3.16 0.46
CA ILE A 89 0.66 4.03 -0.27
C ILE A 89 0.29 3.97 -1.75
N THR A 90 0.22 5.13 -2.40
CA THR A 90 -0.29 5.22 -3.76
C THR A 90 0.54 6.13 -4.65
N THR A 91 0.55 5.81 -5.94
CA THR A 91 1.16 6.60 -7.00
C THR A 91 0.22 6.73 -8.21
N GLY A 92 0.62 7.52 -9.19
CA GLY A 92 -0.02 7.51 -10.51
C GLY A 92 -1.49 7.97 -10.51
N CYS A 93 -2.31 7.38 -11.38
CA CYS A 93 -3.72 7.77 -11.51
C CYS A 93 -4.56 7.34 -10.31
N ASN A 94 -4.21 6.23 -9.65
CA ASN A 94 -4.86 5.83 -8.40
C ASN A 94 -4.75 6.92 -7.32
N ALA A 95 -3.61 7.61 -7.28
CA ALA A 95 -3.40 8.70 -6.34
C ALA A 95 -4.37 9.87 -6.57
N ILE A 96 -4.65 10.18 -7.84
CA ILE A 96 -5.64 11.22 -8.22
C ILE A 96 -7.05 10.76 -7.84
N ALA A 97 -7.41 9.51 -8.13
CA ALA A 97 -8.70 8.93 -7.75
C ALA A 97 -8.95 8.99 -6.24
N CYS A 98 -7.92 8.68 -5.45
CA CYS A 98 -7.96 8.77 -3.99
C CYS A 98 -8.09 10.22 -3.50
N ALA A 99 -7.40 11.17 -4.15
CA ALA A 99 -7.51 12.60 -3.83
C ALA A 99 -8.91 13.13 -4.13
N GLU A 100 -9.47 12.84 -5.31
CA GLU A 100 -10.84 13.23 -5.68
C GLU A 100 -11.88 12.66 -4.71
N ALA A 101 -11.63 11.46 -4.18
CA ALA A 101 -12.47 10.81 -3.19
C ALA A 101 -12.24 11.26 -1.73
N GLY A 102 -11.36 12.25 -1.49
CA GLY A 102 -11.09 12.80 -0.17
C GLY A 102 -10.31 11.88 0.77
N LEU A 103 -9.57 10.91 0.25
CA LEU A 103 -8.85 9.92 1.06
C LEU A 103 -7.44 10.37 1.50
N MET A 104 -6.97 11.50 0.96
CA MET A 104 -5.61 12.03 1.14
C MET A 104 -5.54 13.21 2.12
N VAL A 105 -6.49 13.30 3.04
CA VAL A 105 -6.49 14.28 4.14
C VAL A 105 -6.47 13.56 5.50
N PRO A 106 -5.85 14.12 6.54
CA PRO A 106 -5.77 13.48 7.86
C PRO A 106 -7.13 13.06 8.42
N GLU A 107 -8.17 13.87 8.20
CA GLU A 107 -9.54 13.66 8.66
C GLU A 107 -10.16 12.38 8.07
N ALA A 108 -9.70 11.95 6.89
CA ALA A 108 -10.17 10.73 6.24
C ALA A 108 -9.89 9.46 7.07
N ALA A 109 -8.88 9.49 7.95
CA ALA A 109 -8.58 8.36 8.83
C ALA A 109 -9.77 8.08 9.76
N ALA A 110 -10.27 9.10 10.47
CA ALA A 110 -11.39 8.96 11.40
C ALA A 110 -12.71 8.56 10.72
N GLU A 111 -12.87 8.88 9.43
CA GLU A 111 -14.10 8.57 8.67
C GLU A 111 -14.06 7.17 8.04
N TYR A 112 -12.90 6.76 7.49
CA TYR A 112 -12.82 5.58 6.62
C TYR A 112 -11.93 4.46 7.15
N ALA A 113 -10.97 4.75 8.02
CA ALA A 113 -10.00 3.76 8.48
C ALA A 113 -10.48 2.96 9.70
N GLY A 114 -9.90 1.79 9.91
CA GLY A 114 -10.06 1.05 11.16
C GLY A 114 -9.46 1.79 12.36
N GLU A 115 -9.81 1.39 13.58
CA GLU A 115 -9.37 2.07 14.80
C GLU A 115 -7.85 2.06 14.97
N GLY A 116 -7.18 0.98 14.54
CA GLY A 116 -5.74 0.83 14.64
C GLY A 116 -5.03 1.84 13.75
N LEU A 117 -5.37 1.87 12.46
CA LEU A 117 -4.79 2.80 11.50
C LEU A 117 -5.15 4.25 11.85
N THR A 118 -6.38 4.52 12.28
CA THR A 118 -6.82 5.84 12.75
C THR A 118 -5.91 6.37 13.85
N SER A 119 -5.66 5.55 14.88
CA SER A 119 -4.81 5.96 16.01
C SER A 119 -3.37 6.31 15.58
N VAL A 120 -2.83 5.62 14.57
CA VAL A 120 -1.49 5.90 14.04
C VAL A 120 -1.51 7.18 13.19
N CYS A 121 -2.50 7.33 12.31
CA CYS A 121 -2.69 8.53 11.49
C CYS A 121 -2.81 9.79 12.34
N GLU A 122 -3.62 9.76 13.41
CA GLU A 122 -3.77 10.89 14.35
C GLU A 122 -2.47 11.19 15.10
N THR A 123 -1.75 10.15 15.55
CA THR A 123 -0.52 10.31 16.32
C THR A 123 0.60 10.93 15.48
N VAL A 124 0.73 10.54 14.21
CA VAL A 124 1.77 11.03 13.31
C VAL A 124 1.33 12.32 12.58
N GLY A 125 0.03 12.54 12.43
CA GLY A 125 -0.54 13.66 11.67
C GLY A 125 -0.52 13.41 10.16
N ILE A 126 -0.88 12.21 9.71
CA ILE A 126 -0.83 11.78 8.30
C ILE A 126 -2.19 11.26 7.82
N PRO A 127 -2.52 11.36 6.52
CA PRO A 127 -3.69 10.71 5.94
C PRO A 127 -3.56 9.17 5.96
N PRO A 128 -4.67 8.42 5.86
CA PRO A 128 -4.63 6.95 5.76
C PRO A 128 -4.14 6.46 4.40
N VAL A 129 -4.10 7.35 3.39
CA VAL A 129 -3.58 7.10 2.04
C VAL A 129 -2.45 8.09 1.75
N LEU A 130 -1.23 7.59 1.58
CA LEU A 130 -0.05 8.42 1.36
C LEU A 130 0.31 8.51 -0.13
N HIS A 131 0.37 9.73 -0.67
CA HIS A 131 0.77 9.98 -2.06
C HIS A 131 2.30 10.00 -2.21
N LEU A 132 2.86 8.96 -2.83
CA LEU A 132 4.30 8.80 -3.04
C LEU A 132 4.83 9.41 -4.35
N GLY A 133 3.94 9.76 -5.29
CA GLY A 133 4.35 10.44 -6.52
C GLY A 133 3.73 9.86 -7.79
N SER A 134 4.47 9.99 -8.88
CA SER A 134 4.12 9.50 -10.21
C SER A 134 4.36 7.99 -10.34
N CYS A 135 3.95 7.36 -11.46
CA CYS A 135 4.16 5.92 -11.67
C CYS A 135 5.65 5.49 -11.62
N VAL A 136 6.61 6.39 -11.91
CA VAL A 136 8.04 6.04 -11.75
C VAL A 136 8.48 6.06 -10.29
N ASP A 137 7.74 6.76 -9.44
CA ASP A 137 7.97 6.78 -7.99
C ASP A 137 7.48 5.51 -7.29
N ASN A 138 6.89 4.54 -8.00
CA ASN A 138 6.75 3.17 -7.48
C ASN A 138 8.11 2.56 -7.10
N SER A 139 9.20 3.01 -7.72
CA SER A 139 10.56 2.68 -7.28
C SER A 139 10.83 3.11 -5.82
N ARG A 140 10.20 4.19 -5.34
CA ARG A 140 10.30 4.63 -3.94
C ARG A 140 9.56 3.71 -2.99
N ILE A 141 8.53 3.00 -3.46
CA ILE A 141 7.88 1.96 -2.66
C ILE A 141 8.86 0.83 -2.36
N LEU A 142 9.65 0.39 -3.35
CA LEU A 142 10.68 -0.63 -3.12
C LEU A 142 11.80 -0.12 -2.21
N ILE A 143 12.19 1.16 -2.30
CA ILE A 143 13.14 1.77 -1.36
C ILE A 143 12.57 1.74 0.07
N ALA A 144 11.30 2.09 0.24
CA ALA A 144 10.62 2.03 1.54
C ALA A 144 10.54 0.59 2.07
N ALA A 145 10.15 -0.39 1.25
CA ALA A 145 10.12 -1.80 1.63
C ALA A 145 11.52 -2.32 2.05
N THR A 146 12.56 -1.98 1.28
CA THR A 146 13.95 -2.33 1.62
C THR A 146 14.37 -1.70 2.94
N ALA A 147 13.96 -0.47 3.22
CA ALA A 147 14.23 0.19 4.50
C ALA A 147 13.48 -0.45 5.68
N MET A 148 12.23 -0.88 5.47
CA MET A 148 11.48 -1.65 6.46
C MET A 148 12.20 -2.97 6.82
N VAL A 149 12.70 -3.72 5.83
CA VAL A 149 13.51 -4.92 6.06
C VAL A 149 14.77 -4.56 6.84
N LYS A 150 15.49 -3.52 6.41
CA LYS A 150 16.75 -3.08 7.03
C LYS A 150 16.59 -2.67 8.50
N ASP A 151 15.50 -2.02 8.86
CA ASP A 151 15.21 -1.63 10.25
C ASP A 151 14.79 -2.82 11.13
N GLY A 152 14.41 -3.93 10.49
CA GLY A 152 14.21 -5.24 11.10
C GLY A 152 12.89 -5.40 11.85
N GLY A 153 12.69 -6.62 12.35
CA GLY A 153 11.50 -7.03 13.10
C GLY A 153 10.35 -7.60 12.26
N LEU A 154 10.46 -7.57 10.93
CA LEU A 154 9.47 -8.07 9.98
C LEU A 154 10.07 -9.03 8.93
N GLY A 155 11.09 -9.80 9.31
CA GLY A 155 11.82 -10.71 8.41
C GLY A 155 13.10 -10.10 7.83
N ASP A 156 13.74 -10.85 6.93
CA ASP A 156 15.06 -10.53 6.36
C ASP A 156 14.99 -10.24 4.84
N ASP A 157 13.82 -10.43 4.21
CA ASP A 157 13.56 -10.14 2.80
C ASP A 157 12.21 -9.41 2.60
N ILE A 158 12.03 -8.73 1.46
CA ILE A 158 10.76 -8.06 1.12
C ILE A 158 9.61 -9.07 1.09
N SER A 159 9.87 -10.30 0.65
CA SER A 159 8.86 -11.36 0.62
C SER A 159 8.38 -11.81 2.00
N ASP A 160 9.09 -11.48 3.09
CA ASP A 160 8.62 -11.75 4.45
C ASP A 160 7.63 -10.68 4.96
N LEU A 161 7.70 -9.47 4.39
CA LEU A 161 6.92 -8.34 4.87
C LEU A 161 5.42 -8.59 4.69
N PRO A 162 4.57 -8.14 5.64
CA PRO A 162 3.12 -8.17 5.50
C PRO A 162 2.65 -7.03 4.60
N VAL A 163 2.96 -7.14 3.30
CA VAL A 163 2.67 -6.13 2.27
C VAL A 163 2.04 -6.76 1.02
N ALA A 164 1.29 -5.95 0.28
CA ALA A 164 0.68 -6.37 -0.99
C ALA A 164 0.64 -5.20 -2.00
N GLY A 165 0.57 -5.53 -3.28
CA GLY A 165 0.43 -4.59 -4.40
C GLY A 165 -0.91 -4.75 -5.12
N ALA A 166 -1.37 -3.70 -5.77
CA ALA A 166 -2.53 -3.79 -6.67
C ALA A 166 -2.50 -2.76 -7.80
N ALA A 167 -3.12 -3.14 -8.93
CA ALA A 167 -3.50 -2.23 -10.00
C ALA A 167 -4.97 -2.48 -10.42
N PRO A 168 -5.94 -1.85 -9.71
CA PRO A 168 -7.37 -2.15 -9.87
C PRO A 168 -7.87 -1.84 -11.28
N GLU A 169 -7.43 -0.72 -11.85
CA GLU A 169 -7.86 -0.25 -13.17
C GLU A 169 -6.69 -0.18 -14.17
N TRP A 170 -5.80 -1.17 -14.13
CA TRP A 170 -4.64 -1.22 -15.02
C TRP A 170 -5.02 -1.11 -16.50
N MET A 171 -4.20 -0.43 -17.31
CA MET A 171 -4.44 -0.24 -18.75
C MET A 171 -3.15 -0.30 -19.57
N SER A 172 -2.15 0.49 -19.18
CA SER A 172 -0.91 0.63 -19.95
C SER A 172 0.05 -0.55 -19.73
N GLU A 173 0.87 -0.86 -20.74
CA GLU A 173 1.93 -1.87 -20.63
C GLU A 173 2.93 -1.55 -19.50
N LYS A 174 3.08 -0.26 -19.14
CA LYS A 174 3.87 0.16 -17.97
C LYS A 174 3.35 -0.48 -16.68
N ALA A 175 2.04 -0.62 -16.52
CA ALA A 175 1.47 -1.23 -15.32
C ALA A 175 1.87 -2.71 -15.21
N ILE A 176 1.89 -3.44 -16.33
CA ILE A 176 2.37 -4.83 -16.38
C ILE A 176 3.84 -4.90 -15.95
N SER A 177 4.69 -4.03 -16.52
CA SER A 177 6.11 -3.97 -16.13
C SER A 177 6.28 -3.62 -14.65
N ILE A 178 5.43 -2.74 -14.11
CA ILE A 178 5.44 -2.37 -12.69
C ILE A 178 5.13 -3.57 -11.82
N GLY A 179 3.99 -4.22 -12.05
CA GLY A 179 3.64 -5.40 -11.29
C GLY A 179 4.67 -6.52 -11.45
N GLN A 180 5.29 -6.68 -12.63
CA GLN A 180 6.29 -7.73 -12.84
C GLN A 180 7.53 -7.53 -11.96
N TYR A 181 8.07 -6.31 -11.86
CA TYR A 181 9.21 -6.11 -10.97
C TYR A 181 8.78 -6.16 -9.49
N PHE A 182 7.53 -5.81 -9.17
CA PHE A 182 7.00 -5.88 -7.80
C PHE A 182 6.90 -7.32 -7.33
N VAL A 183 6.30 -8.18 -8.16
CA VAL A 183 6.20 -9.62 -7.94
C VAL A 183 7.58 -10.27 -7.91
N GLY A 184 8.47 -9.91 -8.84
CA GLY A 184 9.85 -10.38 -8.85
C GLY A 184 10.69 -9.88 -7.65
N SER A 185 10.22 -8.87 -6.92
CA SER A 185 10.82 -8.38 -5.67
C SER A 185 10.16 -8.99 -4.42
N GLY A 186 9.27 -9.98 -4.57
CA GLY A 186 8.65 -10.69 -3.46
C GLY A 186 7.27 -10.19 -3.03
N VAL A 187 6.65 -9.26 -3.77
CA VAL A 187 5.36 -8.67 -3.38
C VAL A 187 4.18 -9.31 -4.14
N PHE A 188 3.23 -9.88 -3.41
CA PHE A 188 1.96 -10.33 -3.99
C PHE A 188 1.20 -9.18 -4.63
N THR A 189 0.80 -9.32 -5.89
CA THR A 189 0.21 -8.20 -6.67
C THR A 189 -1.07 -8.59 -7.41
N VAL A 190 -2.16 -7.86 -7.17
CA VAL A 190 -3.49 -8.13 -7.74
C VAL A 190 -3.87 -7.15 -8.86
N PHE A 191 -4.33 -7.66 -10.00
CA PHE A 191 -4.85 -6.86 -11.12
C PHE A 191 -6.38 -7.00 -11.24
N GLY A 192 -7.07 -5.88 -11.54
CA GLY A 192 -8.53 -5.80 -11.41
C GLY A 192 -9.38 -5.60 -12.69
N VAL A 193 -8.81 -5.68 -13.90
CA VAL A 193 -9.60 -5.49 -15.14
C VAL A 193 -9.69 -6.75 -15.99
N ASN A 194 -8.63 -7.03 -16.73
CA ASN A 194 -8.47 -8.24 -17.51
C ASN A 194 -7.12 -8.88 -17.15
N TRP A 195 -6.89 -10.11 -17.60
CA TRP A 195 -5.59 -10.76 -17.47
C TRP A 195 -5.23 -11.51 -18.76
N PRO A 196 -4.04 -11.32 -19.33
CA PRO A 196 -3.74 -11.77 -20.69
C PRO A 196 -3.40 -13.26 -20.81
N THR A 197 -3.11 -13.97 -19.71
CA THR A 197 -2.62 -15.36 -19.79
C THR A 197 -3.66 -16.44 -19.51
N LEU A 198 -4.90 -16.07 -19.16
CA LEU A 198 -5.96 -17.02 -18.77
C LEU A 198 -6.34 -18.05 -19.85
N GLY A 199 -5.87 -17.87 -21.09
CA GLY A 199 -6.05 -18.87 -22.16
C GLY A 199 -5.02 -20.01 -22.14
N SER A 200 -4.03 -19.99 -21.24
CA SER A 200 -3.00 -21.01 -21.09
C SER A 200 -2.84 -21.40 -19.62
N ASP A 201 -3.27 -22.60 -19.26
CA ASP A 201 -3.17 -23.13 -17.89
C ASP A 201 -1.72 -23.13 -17.40
N GLU A 202 -0.77 -23.48 -18.27
CA GLU A 202 0.66 -23.55 -17.97
C GLU A 202 1.23 -22.17 -17.61
N VAL A 203 0.95 -21.14 -18.41
CA VAL A 203 1.46 -19.78 -18.15
C VAL A 203 0.76 -19.14 -16.96
N THR A 204 -0.55 -19.35 -16.81
CA THR A 204 -1.28 -18.83 -15.65
C THR A 204 -0.80 -19.47 -14.36
N LYS A 205 -0.63 -20.79 -14.32
CA LYS A 205 -0.07 -21.48 -13.15
C LYS A 205 1.33 -20.95 -12.82
N PHE A 206 2.18 -20.81 -13.83
CA PHE A 206 3.54 -20.30 -13.63
C PHE A 206 3.55 -18.91 -12.95
N LEU A 207 2.67 -18.01 -13.37
CA LEU A 207 2.60 -16.65 -12.83
C LEU A 207 1.90 -16.56 -11.46
N PHE A 208 0.92 -17.42 -11.20
CA PHE A 208 0.02 -17.32 -10.03
C PHE A 208 0.40 -18.28 -8.90
N GLU A 209 1.21 -19.31 -9.17
CA GLU A 209 1.64 -20.31 -8.19
C GLU A 209 3.17 -20.40 -8.16
N ASP A 210 3.81 -20.80 -9.28
CA ASP A 210 5.25 -21.11 -9.28
C ASP A 210 6.13 -19.89 -8.95
N PHE A 211 5.65 -18.67 -9.22
CA PHE A 211 6.30 -17.42 -8.83
C PHE A 211 6.43 -17.25 -7.31
N GLU A 212 5.47 -17.73 -6.50
CA GLU A 212 5.57 -17.65 -5.04
C GLU A 212 6.77 -18.46 -4.54
N ASP A 213 7.03 -19.63 -5.11
CA ASP A 213 8.19 -20.47 -4.75
C ASP A 213 9.52 -19.86 -5.23
N MET A 214 9.51 -19.17 -6.37
CA MET A 214 10.72 -18.59 -6.97
C MET A 214 11.16 -17.27 -6.33
N TYR A 215 10.19 -16.40 -6.03
CA TYR A 215 10.43 -15.01 -5.64
C TYR A 215 9.78 -14.63 -4.30
N GLY A 216 8.89 -15.46 -3.74
CA GLY A 216 8.12 -15.14 -2.54
C GLY A 216 6.90 -14.24 -2.78
N GLY A 217 6.79 -13.66 -3.98
CA GLY A 217 5.65 -12.91 -4.49
C GLY A 217 5.03 -13.60 -5.70
N MET A 218 3.75 -13.34 -5.97
CA MET A 218 3.03 -13.91 -7.11
C MET A 218 1.96 -12.95 -7.62
N TRP A 219 1.45 -13.23 -8.80
CA TRP A 219 0.32 -12.50 -9.38
C TRP A 219 -1.01 -13.04 -8.89
N ALA A 220 -2.01 -12.17 -8.88
CA ALA A 220 -3.42 -12.56 -8.81
C ALA A 220 -4.28 -11.68 -9.71
N PHE A 221 -5.44 -12.21 -10.08
CA PHE A 221 -6.44 -11.50 -10.88
C PHE A 221 -7.80 -11.62 -10.23
N GLU A 222 -8.41 -10.49 -9.90
CA GLU A 222 -9.75 -10.43 -9.32
C GLU A 222 -10.40 -9.09 -9.71
N PRO A 223 -11.43 -9.08 -10.58
CA PRO A 223 -12.05 -7.86 -11.07
C PRO A 223 -13.00 -7.17 -10.07
N ASP A 224 -13.45 -7.86 -9.02
CA ASP A 224 -14.21 -7.24 -7.93
C ASP A 224 -13.24 -6.54 -6.97
N PRO A 225 -13.24 -5.20 -6.86
CA PRO A 225 -12.26 -4.48 -6.05
C PRO A 225 -12.32 -4.82 -4.56
N ILE A 226 -13.48 -5.23 -4.05
CA ILE A 226 -13.65 -5.63 -2.64
C ILE A 226 -13.06 -7.01 -2.42
N LYS A 227 -13.33 -7.97 -3.32
CA LYS A 227 -12.70 -9.30 -3.23
C LYS A 227 -11.19 -9.22 -3.41
N ALA A 228 -10.71 -8.39 -4.34
CA ALA A 228 -9.29 -8.15 -4.54
C ALA A 228 -8.64 -7.54 -3.28
N ALA A 229 -9.30 -6.59 -2.61
CA ALA A 229 -8.84 -6.09 -1.31
C ALA A 229 -8.74 -7.22 -0.26
N HIS A 230 -9.72 -8.12 -0.20
CA HIS A 230 -9.67 -9.27 0.70
C HIS A 230 -8.55 -10.26 0.36
N LEU A 231 -8.25 -10.50 -0.93
CA LEU A 231 -7.07 -11.31 -1.30
C LEU A 231 -5.77 -10.69 -0.78
N MET A 232 -5.65 -9.35 -0.83
CA MET A 232 -4.50 -8.65 -0.27
C MET A 232 -4.45 -8.76 1.25
N ILE A 233 -5.59 -8.59 1.94
CA ILE A 233 -5.70 -8.71 3.39
C ILE A 233 -5.34 -10.13 3.85
N ASP A 234 -5.87 -11.16 3.17
CA ASP A 234 -5.59 -12.56 3.47
C ASP A 234 -4.09 -12.89 3.26
N HIS A 235 -3.48 -12.33 2.21
CA HIS A 235 -2.04 -12.45 1.99
C HIS A 235 -1.23 -11.77 3.11
N ILE A 236 -1.60 -10.54 3.48
CA ILE A 236 -0.97 -9.80 4.58
C ILE A 236 -1.07 -10.62 5.87
N ASP A 237 -2.24 -11.17 6.19
CA ASP A 237 -2.47 -11.99 7.37
C ASP A 237 -1.68 -13.31 7.34
N LYS A 238 -1.52 -13.94 6.16
CA LYS A 238 -0.63 -15.11 5.97
C LYS A 238 0.81 -14.75 6.35
N LYS A 239 1.33 -13.62 5.88
CA LYS A 239 2.70 -13.15 6.19
C LYS A 239 2.84 -12.78 7.68
N ARG A 240 1.87 -12.07 8.26
CA ARG A 240 1.82 -11.79 9.71
C ARG A 240 1.90 -13.07 10.55
N LYS A 241 1.16 -14.12 10.16
CA LYS A 241 1.18 -15.41 10.84
C LYS A 241 2.52 -16.11 10.71
N ALA A 242 3.16 -16.05 9.54
CA ALA A 242 4.52 -16.59 9.34
C ALA A 242 5.55 -15.90 10.24
N LEU A 243 5.39 -14.59 10.48
CA LEU A 243 6.21 -13.79 11.40
C LEU A 243 5.84 -13.98 12.89
N GLY A 244 4.76 -14.69 13.21
CA GLY A 244 4.27 -14.88 14.58
C GLY A 244 3.72 -13.61 15.25
N ILE A 245 3.20 -12.68 14.45
CA ILE A 245 2.58 -11.42 14.90
C ILE A 245 1.06 -11.38 14.65
N ASP A 246 0.44 -12.54 14.45
CA ASP A 246 -1.02 -12.72 14.30
C ASP A 246 -1.77 -12.66 15.63
N LYS A 247 -1.06 -12.72 16.76
CA LYS A 247 -1.63 -12.69 18.11
C LYS A 247 -1.02 -11.55 18.91
N ALA A 248 -1.84 -10.93 19.76
CA ALA A 248 -1.36 -10.01 20.77
C ALA A 248 -0.35 -10.75 21.66
N ARG A 249 0.94 -10.36 21.60
CA ARG A 249 1.93 -10.87 22.55
C ARG A 249 1.48 -10.49 23.96
N GLU A 250 1.37 -11.50 24.82
CA GLU A 250 1.13 -11.28 26.24
C GLU A 250 2.26 -10.40 26.78
N ARG A 251 1.91 -9.25 27.37
CA ARG A 251 2.91 -8.35 27.97
C ARG A 251 3.42 -9.00 29.25
N ILE A 252 4.42 -9.86 29.13
CA ILE A 252 5.12 -10.42 30.29
C ILE A 252 5.99 -9.31 30.88
N LEU A 253 5.65 -8.89 32.10
CA LEU A 253 6.50 -8.00 32.90
C LEU A 253 7.69 -8.82 33.39
N TYR A 254 8.81 -8.76 32.66
CA TYR A 254 10.06 -9.40 33.07
C TYR A 254 10.57 -8.76 34.37
N ASP A 255 10.58 -9.56 35.43
CA ASP A 255 11.25 -9.20 36.68
C ASP A 255 12.79 -9.25 36.53
N MET A 256 13.50 -8.84 37.57
CA MET A 256 14.97 -8.79 37.56
C MET A 256 15.62 -10.18 37.49
N GLU A 257 14.90 -11.24 37.84
CA GLU A 257 15.39 -12.61 37.80
C GLU A 257 15.32 -13.14 36.37
N MET A 258 14.18 -12.98 35.70
CA MET A 258 13.99 -13.36 34.30
C MET A 258 14.93 -12.59 33.35
N ARG A 259 15.31 -11.35 33.68
CA ARG A 259 16.31 -10.58 32.90
C ARG A 259 17.72 -11.13 33.03
N ARG A 260 18.10 -11.64 34.21
CA ARG A 260 19.42 -12.24 34.45
C ARG A 260 19.60 -13.57 33.72
N GLU A 261 18.52 -14.31 33.53
CA GLU A 261 18.54 -15.57 32.78
C GLU A 261 18.69 -15.37 31.26
N LEU A 262 18.18 -14.25 30.72
CA LEU A 262 18.32 -13.90 29.30
C LEU A 262 19.76 -13.53 28.92
N ASP A 263 20.51 -12.88 29.81
CA ASP A 263 21.92 -12.50 29.60
C ASP A 263 22.90 -13.67 29.80
N ALA A 264 22.41 -14.83 30.27
CA ALA A 264 23.22 -16.01 30.58
C ALA A 264 23.33 -17.02 29.42
N VAL A 265 22.75 -16.71 28.26
CA VAL A 265 22.74 -17.55 27.04
C VAL A 265 23.62 -16.96 25.96
#